data_AF-A0A1F2RWC8-F1
#
_entry.id   AF-A0A1F2RWC8-F1
#
_cell.length_a   1.000
_cell.length_b   1.000
_cell.length_c   1.000
_cell.angle_alpha   90.00
_cell.angle_beta   90.00
_cell.angle_gamma   90.00
#
_symmetry.space_group_name_H-M   'P 1'
#
loop_
_entity.id
_entity.type
_entity.pdbx_description
1 polymer ?
#
loop_
_entity_poly.entity_id
_entity_poly.type
_entity_poly.pdbx_seq_one_letter_code
_entity_poly.pdbx_strand_id
1 'polypeptide(L)'
;MRILVSTVMVTAALHSTAAGQTNAVQASRQLTPSEMGTAAVLSFEGRNGVAFSDLISHELLQRGVPLVERTRLAAVLRERDLTLDDLAAGRVDSSVLIEAARIDTLIFGSVTPITVYVSGADSGRVSVASLRLVDVRSGKILSSVSFNSNTEVLLKGKTYGTAATMMVAALIRNADRRMR
;
A
#
# COMPACT_ATOMS: atom_id res chain seq x y z
N MET A 1 -11.69 3.13 54.47
CA MET A 1 -11.26 2.42 53.24
C MET A 1 -12.52 2.05 52.46
N ARG A 2 -12.85 2.81 51.41
CA ARG A 2 -14.01 2.60 50.55
C ARG A 2 -13.49 2.59 49.12
N ILE A 3 -13.51 1.41 48.49
CA ILE A 3 -13.05 1.21 47.11
C ILE A 3 -14.26 1.51 46.21
N LEU A 4 -14.19 2.60 45.44
CA LEU A 4 -15.10 2.84 44.33
C LEU A 4 -14.70 1.89 43.19
N VAL A 5 -15.54 0.91 42.90
CA VAL A 5 -15.43 0.11 41.68
C VAL A 5 -16.21 0.84 40.59
N SER A 6 -15.49 1.57 39.72
CA SER A 6 -16.06 2.13 38.50
C SER A 6 -16.22 1.02 37.47
N THR A 7 -17.44 0.55 37.29
CA THR A 7 -17.84 -0.34 36.19
C THR A 7 -17.70 0.41 34.87
N VAL A 8 -16.62 0.16 34.13
CA VAL A 8 -16.50 0.59 32.73
C VAL A 8 -17.41 -0.30 31.90
N MET A 9 -18.58 0.23 31.49
CA MET A 9 -19.36 -0.37 30.41
C MET A 9 -18.55 -0.27 29.12
N VAL A 10 -17.94 -1.38 28.71
CA VAL A 10 -17.48 -1.56 27.33
C VAL A 10 -18.72 -1.87 26.50
N THR A 11 -19.22 -0.89 25.77
CA THR A 11 -20.20 -1.11 24.70
C THR A 11 -19.53 -1.88 23.57
N ALA A 12 -19.59 -3.21 23.66
CA ALA A 12 -19.34 -4.08 22.52
C ALA A 12 -20.42 -3.79 21.48
N ALA A 13 -20.08 -3.00 20.45
CA ALA A 13 -20.95 -2.80 19.31
C ALA A 13 -21.05 -4.12 18.52
N LEU A 14 -22.06 -4.92 18.87
CA LEU A 14 -22.54 -6.07 18.11
C LEU A 14 -23.00 -5.60 16.73
N HIS A 15 -22.07 -5.60 15.76
CA HIS A 15 -22.42 -5.47 14.36
C HIS A 15 -22.83 -6.84 13.83
N SER A 16 -24.13 -6.99 13.64
CA SER A 16 -24.81 -8.08 12.93
C SER A 16 -24.05 -8.50 11.66
N THR A 17 -23.51 -9.71 11.66
CA THR A 17 -22.92 -10.37 10.49
C THR A 17 -24.03 -10.91 9.58
N ALA A 18 -24.48 -10.09 8.63
CA ALA A 18 -24.76 -10.65 7.32
C ALA A 18 -23.39 -10.97 6.72
N ALA A 19 -23.12 -12.23 6.36
CA ALA A 19 -21.95 -12.61 5.57
C ALA A 19 -22.11 -12.06 4.14
N GLY A 20 -22.10 -10.73 4.03
CA GLY A 20 -22.15 -9.98 2.79
C GLY A 20 -20.77 -9.95 2.18
N GLN A 21 -20.71 -10.21 0.89
CA GLN A 21 -19.52 -10.11 0.07
C GLN A 21 -18.89 -8.71 0.24
N THR A 22 -17.68 -8.63 0.78
CA THR A 22 -17.00 -7.36 1.03
C THR A 22 -15.71 -7.28 0.22
N ASN A 23 -15.63 -6.28 -0.65
CA ASN A 23 -14.34 -5.71 -1.04
C ASN A 23 -14.00 -4.72 0.06
N ALA A 24 -13.12 -5.09 0.97
CA ALA A 24 -12.72 -4.26 2.09
C ALA A 24 -11.37 -3.60 1.79
N VAL A 25 -11.32 -2.28 1.95
CA VAL A 25 -10.05 -1.54 1.98
C VAL A 25 -9.93 -0.90 3.35
N GLN A 26 -8.81 -1.16 4.01
CA GLN A 26 -8.51 -0.63 5.33
C GLN A 26 -7.14 0.03 5.27
N ALA A 27 -7.10 1.31 5.62
CA ALA A 27 -5.87 2.07 5.80
C ALA A 27 -5.67 2.36 7.29
N SER A 28 -4.45 2.23 7.80
CA SER A 28 -4.16 2.59 9.20
C SER A 28 -4.24 4.10 9.42
N ARG A 29 -3.92 4.90 8.39
CA ARG A 29 -4.03 6.35 8.39
C ARG A 29 -4.08 6.90 6.95
N GLN A 30 -4.86 7.96 6.74
CA GLN A 30 -4.75 8.78 5.52
C GLN A 30 -3.63 9.81 5.65
N LEU A 31 -2.91 10.01 4.55
CA LEU A 31 -1.83 10.99 4.41
C LEU A 31 -2.21 12.01 3.34
N THR A 32 -1.64 13.20 3.45
CA THR A 32 -1.55 14.17 2.35
C THR A 32 -0.30 13.91 1.51
N PRO A 33 -0.24 14.36 0.24
CA PRO A 33 0.97 14.20 -0.58
C PRO A 33 2.22 14.80 0.07
N SER A 34 2.08 15.93 0.78
CA SER A 34 3.19 16.57 1.50
C SER A 34 3.67 15.76 2.70
N GLU A 35 2.79 15.02 3.39
CA GLU A 35 3.20 14.14 4.50
C GLU A 35 3.95 12.90 3.99
N MET A 36 3.74 12.50 2.74
CA MET A 36 4.49 11.41 2.11
C MET A 36 5.85 11.88 1.57
N GLY A 37 5.94 13.13 1.12
CA GLY A 37 7.13 13.64 0.45
C GLY A 37 7.36 12.94 -0.89
N THR A 38 8.63 12.82 -1.29
CA THR A 38 9.01 12.08 -2.49
C THR A 38 9.04 10.58 -2.19
N ALA A 39 8.26 9.78 -2.92
CA ALA A 39 8.15 8.35 -2.66
C ALA A 39 8.81 7.50 -3.75
N ALA A 40 9.21 6.27 -3.40
CA ALA A 40 9.55 5.24 -4.36
C ALA A 40 8.74 3.97 -4.09
N VAL A 41 8.13 3.44 -5.15
CA VAL A 41 7.33 2.21 -5.09
C VAL A 41 8.21 1.05 -5.55
N LEU A 42 8.47 0.09 -4.67
CA LEU A 42 9.17 -1.14 -5.01
C LEU A 42 8.23 -2.13 -5.70
N SER A 43 8.81 -3.12 -6.38
CA SER A 43 8.03 -4.22 -6.94
C SER A 43 7.24 -4.90 -5.83
N PHE A 44 5.95 -5.14 -6.04
CA PHE A 44 5.17 -5.90 -5.07
C PHE A 44 5.53 -7.38 -5.20
N GLU A 45 5.48 -8.09 -4.07
CA GLU A 45 5.61 -9.54 -4.07
C GLU A 45 4.35 -10.21 -4.62
N GLY A 46 4.50 -11.39 -5.21
CA GLY A 46 3.40 -12.20 -5.72
C GLY A 46 3.15 -12.07 -7.23
N ARG A 47 2.17 -12.84 -7.73
CA ARG A 47 1.85 -12.90 -9.17
C ARG A 47 1.33 -11.54 -9.66
N ASN A 48 1.94 -11.03 -10.73
CA ASN A 48 1.70 -9.69 -11.29
C ASN A 48 2.09 -8.52 -10.37
N GLY A 49 2.95 -8.73 -9.37
CA GLY A 49 3.37 -7.68 -8.44
C GLY A 49 4.06 -6.48 -9.09
N VAL A 50 4.85 -6.68 -10.15
CA VAL A 50 5.45 -5.57 -10.92
C VAL A 50 4.37 -4.71 -11.57
N ALA A 51 3.45 -5.31 -12.32
CA ALA A 51 2.37 -4.56 -12.97
C ALA A 51 1.44 -3.87 -11.94
N PHE A 52 1.19 -4.50 -10.80
CA PHE A 52 0.40 -3.88 -9.74
C PHE A 52 1.14 -2.69 -9.08
N SER A 53 2.45 -2.79 -8.89
CA SER A 53 3.26 -1.66 -8.40
C SER A 53 3.24 -0.47 -9.37
N ASP A 54 3.17 -0.71 -10.67
CA ASP A 54 3.04 0.36 -11.68
C ASP A 54 1.66 1.03 -11.62
N LEU A 55 0.60 0.26 -11.38
CA LEU A 55 -0.75 0.81 -11.18
C LEU A 55 -0.83 1.66 -9.90
N ILE A 56 -0.22 1.21 -8.79
CA ILE A 56 -0.11 2.01 -7.56
C ILE A 56 0.68 3.30 -7.82
N SER A 57 1.81 3.22 -8.53
CA SER A 57 2.63 4.37 -8.88
C SER A 57 1.84 5.38 -9.73
N HIS A 58 1.11 4.90 -10.72
CA HIS A 58 0.24 5.73 -11.57
C HIS A 58 -0.81 6.48 -10.75
N GLU A 59 -1.51 5.78 -9.84
CA GLU A 59 -2.53 6.38 -8.98
C GLU A 59 -1.96 7.40 -7.99
N LEU A 60 -0.76 7.16 -7.46
CA LEU A 60 -0.06 8.10 -6.57
C LEU A 60 0.34 9.39 -7.32
N LEU A 61 0.86 9.26 -8.55
CA LEU A 61 1.18 10.40 -9.42
C LEU A 61 -0.07 11.23 -9.75
N GLN A 62 -1.19 10.58 -10.07
CA GLN A 62 -2.46 11.26 -10.31
C GLN A 62 -2.96 12.05 -9.10
N ARG A 63 -2.54 11.67 -7.88
CA ARG A 63 -2.85 12.38 -6.64
C ARG A 63 -1.79 13.39 -6.21
N GLY A 64 -0.80 13.65 -7.06
CA GLY A 64 0.22 14.68 -6.84
C GLY A 64 1.34 14.25 -5.90
N VAL A 65 1.53 12.94 -5.68
CA VAL A 65 2.68 12.42 -4.95
C VAL A 65 3.88 12.36 -5.90
N PRO A 66 4.99 13.07 -5.63
CA PRO A 66 6.22 12.95 -6.42
C PRO A 66 6.81 11.54 -6.29
N LEU A 67 7.14 10.90 -7.41
CA LEU A 67 7.74 9.56 -7.42
C LEU A 67 9.14 9.55 -8.02
N VAL A 68 9.99 8.70 -7.44
CA VAL A 68 11.25 8.26 -8.06
C VAL A 68 11.00 6.92 -8.77
N GLU A 69 11.24 6.91 -10.08
CA GLU A 69 11.12 5.71 -10.91
C GLU A 69 12.04 4.58 -10.41
N ARG A 70 11.55 3.34 -10.42
CA ARG A 70 12.33 2.16 -9.99
C ARG A 70 13.63 2.00 -10.77
N THR A 71 13.64 2.33 -12.06
CA THR A 71 14.84 2.27 -12.92
C THR A 71 15.89 3.28 -12.49
N ARG A 72 15.47 4.49 -12.09
CA ARG A 72 16.34 5.53 -11.56
C ARG A 72 16.91 5.13 -10.20
N LEU A 73 16.06 4.62 -9.30
CA LEU A 73 16.50 4.10 -8.01
C LEU A 73 17.51 2.96 -8.18
N ALA A 74 17.25 2.02 -9.09
CA ALA A 74 18.19 0.94 -9.39
C ALA A 74 19.54 1.44 -9.91
N ALA A 75 19.56 2.52 -10.70
CA ALA A 75 20.81 3.12 -11.16
C ALA A 75 21.60 3.74 -10.00
N VAL A 76 20.95 4.49 -9.11
CA VAL A 76 21.57 5.10 -7.92
C VAL A 76 22.14 4.04 -6.99
N LEU A 77 21.41 2.94 -6.76
CA LEU A 77 21.89 1.84 -5.92
C LEU A 77 23.10 1.15 -6.55
N ARG A 78 23.10 0.96 -7.87
CA ARG A 78 24.20 0.32 -8.60
C ARG A 78 25.51 1.11 -8.52
N GLU A 79 25.45 2.45 -8.46
CA GLU A 79 26.64 3.29 -8.23
C GLU A 79 27.31 3.04 -6.87
N ARG A 80 26.63 2.33 -5.97
CA ARG A 80 27.11 1.94 -4.64
C ARG A 80 27.25 0.42 -4.48
N ASP A 81 27.27 -0.33 -5.58
CA ASP A 81 27.29 -1.80 -5.59
C ASP A 81 26.10 -2.45 -4.84
N LEU A 82 24.95 -1.77 -4.82
CA LEU A 82 23.71 -2.24 -4.18
C LEU A 82 22.63 -2.56 -5.23
N THR A 83 21.69 -3.41 -4.84
CA THR A 83 20.54 -3.80 -5.68
C THR A 83 19.19 -3.40 -5.06
N LEU A 84 18.12 -3.46 -5.85
CA LEU A 84 16.75 -3.31 -5.33
C LEU A 84 16.39 -4.44 -4.34
N ASP A 85 17.00 -5.62 -4.49
CA ASP A 85 16.78 -6.74 -3.56
C ASP A 85 17.47 -6.48 -2.21
N ASP A 86 18.65 -5.87 -2.21
CA ASP A 86 19.29 -5.41 -0.98
C ASP A 86 18.45 -4.35 -0.26
N LEU A 87 17.80 -3.47 -1.03
CA LEU A 87 16.86 -2.49 -0.48
C LEU A 87 15.63 -3.17 0.13
N ALA A 88 15.01 -4.11 -0.59
CA ALA A 88 13.87 -4.86 -0.09
C ALA A 88 14.22 -5.70 1.15
N ALA A 89 15.46 -6.18 1.24
CA ALA A 89 15.99 -6.91 2.40
C ALA A 89 16.44 -5.99 3.56
N GLY A 90 16.32 -4.66 3.43
CA GLY A 90 16.69 -3.70 4.48
C GLY A 90 18.19 -3.55 4.69
N ARG A 91 19.02 -3.88 3.68
CA ARG A 91 20.49 -3.82 3.75
C ARG A 91 21.07 -2.51 3.22
N VAL A 92 20.21 -1.60 2.73
CA VAL A 92 20.62 -0.30 2.20
C VAL A 92 20.54 0.76 3.28
N ASP A 93 21.62 1.53 3.43
CA ASP A 93 21.66 2.66 4.35
C ASP A 93 20.66 3.76 3.93
N SER A 94 19.88 4.25 4.88
CA SER A 94 18.94 5.36 4.70
C SER A 94 19.57 6.61 4.07
N SER A 95 20.86 6.89 4.32
CA SER A 95 21.59 8.02 3.74
C SER A 95 21.66 7.93 2.21
N VAL A 96 21.83 6.74 1.63
CA VAL A 96 21.83 6.54 0.17
C VAL A 96 20.48 6.94 -0.42
N LEU A 97 19.41 6.55 0.26
CA LEU A 97 18.04 6.83 -0.18
C LEU A 97 17.67 8.31 -0.07
N ILE A 98 18.10 8.97 1.02
CA ILE A 98 17.79 10.39 1.28
C ILE A 98 18.68 11.31 0.42
N GLU A 99 19.99 11.08 0.39
CA GLU A 99 20.94 12.02 -0.21
C GLU A 99 21.06 11.79 -1.73
N ALA A 100 21.23 10.54 -2.16
CA ALA A 100 21.47 10.23 -3.56
C ALA A 100 20.16 10.06 -4.33
N ALA A 101 19.19 9.32 -3.77
CA ALA A 101 17.92 9.08 -4.45
C ALA A 101 16.84 10.15 -4.17
N ARG A 102 17.02 11.00 -3.15
CA ARG A 102 16.04 12.00 -2.69
C ARG A 102 14.66 11.40 -2.40
N ILE A 103 14.64 10.28 -1.70
CA ILE A 103 13.42 9.56 -1.32
C ILE A 103 13.15 9.79 0.18
N ASP A 104 11.94 10.25 0.48
CA ASP A 104 11.43 10.42 1.84
C ASP A 104 10.66 9.17 2.30
N THR A 105 9.92 8.55 1.38
CA THR A 105 9.06 7.39 1.68
C THR A 105 9.33 6.20 0.75
N LEU A 106 9.50 5.01 1.32
CA LEU A 106 9.49 3.74 0.57
C LEU A 106 8.12 3.07 0.67
N ILE A 107 7.66 2.56 -0.46
CA ILE A 107 6.40 1.81 -0.57
C ILE A 107 6.71 0.41 -1.06
N PHE A 108 6.33 -0.59 -0.28
CA PHE A 108 6.45 -2.00 -0.63
C PHE A 108 5.23 -2.77 -0.16
N GLY A 109 5.01 -3.94 -0.75
CA GLY A 109 3.77 -4.67 -0.55
C GLY A 109 3.74 -6.00 -1.27
N SER A 110 2.58 -6.63 -1.23
CA SER A 110 2.30 -7.90 -1.89
C SER A 110 0.92 -7.88 -2.54
N VAL A 111 0.75 -8.67 -3.58
CA VAL A 111 -0.52 -8.86 -4.28
C VAL A 111 -0.73 -10.33 -4.63
N THR A 112 -1.93 -10.82 -4.38
CA THR A 112 -2.37 -12.18 -4.67
C THR A 112 -3.62 -12.12 -5.53
N PRO A 113 -3.62 -12.72 -6.74
CA PRO A 113 -4.79 -12.77 -7.59
C PRO A 113 -5.84 -13.75 -7.07
N ILE A 114 -7.08 -13.56 -7.50
CA ILE A 114 -8.07 -14.65 -7.54
C ILE A 114 -7.63 -15.58 -8.67
N THR A 115 -7.43 -16.86 -8.36
CA THR A 115 -7.07 -17.88 -9.34
C THR A 115 -8.32 -18.54 -9.91
N VAL A 116 -8.37 -18.75 -11.23
CA VAL A 116 -9.45 -19.50 -11.88
C VAL A 116 -9.21 -20.99 -11.63
N TYR A 117 -10.00 -21.63 -10.77
CA TYR A 117 -9.77 -23.02 -10.35
C TYR A 117 -9.65 -24.04 -11.49
N VAL A 118 -10.42 -23.87 -12.57
CA VAL A 118 -10.43 -24.81 -13.70
C VAL A 118 -9.13 -24.77 -14.51
N SER A 119 -8.44 -23.63 -14.56
CA SER A 119 -7.24 -23.44 -15.39
C SER A 119 -5.97 -23.12 -14.61
N GLY A 120 -6.05 -22.80 -13.32
CA GLY A 120 -4.93 -22.27 -12.53
C GLY A 120 -4.44 -20.87 -12.99
N ALA A 121 -5.15 -20.27 -13.97
CA ALA A 121 -4.79 -18.99 -14.54
C ALA A 121 -5.16 -17.84 -13.60
N ASP A 122 -4.44 -16.73 -13.77
CA ASP A 122 -4.82 -15.47 -13.15
C ASP A 122 -6.15 -14.97 -13.73
N SER A 123 -7.07 -14.57 -12.86
CA SER A 123 -8.36 -14.00 -13.28
C SER A 123 -8.29 -12.54 -13.73
N GLY A 124 -7.13 -11.88 -13.59
CA GLY A 124 -6.99 -10.43 -13.73
C GLY A 124 -7.56 -9.65 -12.55
N ARG A 125 -7.90 -10.33 -11.45
CA ARG A 125 -8.57 -9.75 -10.28
C ARG A 125 -7.79 -10.05 -9.01
N VAL A 126 -7.83 -9.09 -8.08
CA VAL A 126 -7.10 -9.16 -6.82
C VAL A 126 -7.95 -9.87 -5.76
N SER A 127 -7.37 -10.87 -5.10
CA SER A 127 -7.93 -11.49 -3.89
C SER A 127 -7.48 -10.69 -2.66
N VAL A 128 -6.16 -10.56 -2.49
CA VAL A 128 -5.57 -9.81 -1.37
C VAL A 128 -4.44 -8.95 -1.92
N ALA A 129 -4.37 -7.71 -1.47
CA ALA A 129 -3.19 -6.87 -1.65
C ALA A 129 -2.89 -6.13 -0.36
N SER A 130 -1.61 -5.90 -0.08
CA SER A 130 -1.19 -5.10 1.07
C SER A 130 -0.02 -4.22 0.68
N LEU A 131 0.07 -3.03 1.26
CA LEU A 131 1.22 -2.15 1.13
C LEU A 131 1.51 -1.44 2.44
N ARG A 132 2.77 -1.07 2.62
CA ARG A 132 3.27 -0.28 3.75
C ARG A 132 4.09 0.89 3.21
N LEU A 133 3.95 2.02 3.89
CA LEU A 133 4.72 3.22 3.65
C LEU A 133 5.66 3.41 4.82
N VAL A 134 6.95 3.46 4.53
CA VAL A 134 8.00 3.61 5.53
C VAL A 134 8.73 4.92 5.29
N ASP A 135 8.77 5.76 6.33
CA ASP A 135 9.63 6.93 6.37
C ASP A 135 11.08 6.48 6.38
N VAL A 136 11.84 6.88 5.36
CA VAL A 136 13.23 6.43 5.16
C VAL A 136 14.14 6.89 6.29
N ARG A 137 13.90 8.07 6.85
CA ARG A 137 14.76 8.68 7.88
C ARG A 137 14.63 7.98 9.23
N SER A 138 13.43 7.62 9.63
CA SER A 138 13.13 7.06 10.94
C SER A 138 12.84 5.55 10.93
N GLY A 139 12.65 4.96 9.75
CA GLY A 139 12.22 3.57 9.59
C GLY A 139 10.80 3.30 10.07
N LYS A 140 10.02 4.34 10.42
CA LYS A 140 8.67 4.19 10.95
C LYS A 140 7.66 3.98 9.83
N ILE A 141 6.66 3.15 10.11
CA ILE A 141 5.50 3.00 9.22
C ILE A 141 4.64 4.25 9.33
N LEU A 142 4.50 5.00 8.22
CA LEU A 142 3.62 6.16 8.11
C LEU A 142 2.16 5.75 7.96
N SER A 143 1.92 4.74 7.12
CA SER A 143 0.62 4.14 6.88
C SER A 143 0.76 2.74 6.28
N SER A 144 -0.30 1.95 6.36
CA SER A 144 -0.42 0.65 5.71
C SER A 144 -1.83 0.51 5.18
N VAL A 145 -1.97 -0.11 4.01
CA VAL A 145 -3.26 -0.38 3.38
C VAL A 145 -3.37 -1.84 3.03
N SER A 146 -4.52 -2.44 3.35
CA SER A 146 -4.88 -3.77 2.89
C SER A 146 -6.16 -3.72 2.08
N PHE A 147 -6.17 -4.39 0.94
CA PHE A 147 -7.33 -4.75 0.16
C PHE A 147 -7.61 -6.24 0.33
N ASN A 148 -8.86 -6.59 0.61
CA ASN A 148 -9.31 -7.97 0.64
C ASN A 148 -10.62 -8.10 -0.14
N SER A 149 -10.69 -9.11 -1.00
CA SER A 149 -11.88 -9.54 -1.72
C SER A 149 -12.20 -10.99 -1.35
N ASN A 150 -13.15 -11.16 -0.43
CA ASN A 150 -13.67 -12.48 -0.03
C ASN A 150 -14.68 -13.03 -1.05
N THR A 151 -14.40 -12.91 -2.35
CA THR A 151 -15.29 -13.41 -3.40
C THR A 151 -14.73 -14.68 -4.03
N GLU A 152 -15.35 -15.83 -3.76
CA GLU A 152 -15.12 -17.07 -4.53
C GLU A 152 -15.63 -16.94 -5.99
N VAL A 153 -16.34 -15.84 -6.30
CA VAL A 153 -16.96 -15.58 -7.60
C VAL A 153 -16.13 -14.57 -8.39
N LEU A 154 -15.48 -15.04 -9.45
CA LEU A 154 -14.71 -14.23 -10.41
C LEU A 154 -15.44 -12.96 -10.87
N LEU A 155 -16.76 -13.02 -11.03
CA LEU A 155 -17.57 -11.89 -11.53
C LEU A 155 -17.57 -10.67 -10.60
N LYS A 156 -17.25 -10.84 -9.31
CA LYS A 156 -17.41 -9.80 -8.27
C LYS A 156 -16.09 -9.29 -7.67
N GLY A 157 -14.96 -9.95 -7.95
CA GLY A 157 -13.64 -9.46 -7.57
C GLY A 157 -13.32 -8.12 -8.24
N LYS A 158 -12.35 -7.37 -7.74
CA LYS A 158 -11.89 -6.14 -8.40
C LYS A 158 -10.70 -6.42 -9.29
N THR A 159 -10.65 -5.76 -10.44
CA THR A 159 -9.46 -5.81 -11.31
C THR A 159 -8.28 -5.17 -10.57
N TYR A 160 -7.06 -5.49 -11.01
CA TYR A 160 -5.84 -4.85 -10.48
C TYR A 160 -5.93 -3.33 -10.48
N GLY A 161 -6.39 -2.71 -11.57
CA GLY A 161 -6.55 -1.25 -11.66
C GLY A 161 -7.52 -0.72 -10.59
N THR A 162 -8.72 -1.31 -10.49
CA THR A 162 -9.71 -0.85 -9.50
C THR A 162 -9.22 -1.05 -8.06
N ALA A 163 -8.54 -2.17 -7.76
CA ALA A 163 -7.96 -2.39 -6.44
C ALA A 163 -6.89 -1.35 -6.11
N ALA A 164 -5.99 -1.03 -7.06
CA ALA A 164 -4.98 0.01 -6.90
C ALA A 164 -5.61 1.39 -6.64
N THR A 165 -6.60 1.80 -7.44
CA THR A 165 -7.34 3.06 -7.23
C THR A 165 -7.97 3.12 -5.84
N MET A 166 -8.63 2.04 -5.39
CA MET A 166 -9.26 2.00 -4.07
C MET A 166 -8.23 2.08 -2.94
N MET A 167 -7.11 1.36 -3.04
CA MET A 167 -6.05 1.38 -2.05
C MET A 167 -5.41 2.76 -1.94
N VAL A 168 -5.08 3.39 -3.07
CA VAL A 168 -4.46 4.73 -3.08
C VAL A 168 -5.45 5.81 -2.63
N ALA A 169 -6.74 5.70 -2.97
CA ALA A 169 -7.77 6.59 -2.44
C ALA A 169 -7.96 6.47 -0.92
N ALA A 170 -7.78 5.27 -0.35
CA ALA A 170 -7.80 5.07 1.09
C ALA A 170 -6.52 5.58 1.77
N LEU A 171 -5.41 5.64 1.03
CA LEU A 171 -4.11 6.10 1.50
C LEU A 171 -3.97 7.63 1.48
N ILE A 172 -4.41 8.27 0.39
CA ILE A 172 -4.19 9.68 0.12
C ILE A 172 -5.49 10.45 0.21
N ARG A 173 -5.54 11.40 1.14
CA ARG A 173 -6.59 12.41 1.16
C ARG A 173 -6.39 13.33 -0.04
N ASN A 174 -7.43 13.53 -0.85
CA ASN A 174 -7.40 14.58 -1.87
C ASN A 174 -7.06 15.91 -1.18
N ALA A 175 -6.04 16.60 -1.66
CA ALA A 175 -5.90 18.02 -1.37
C ALA A 175 -7.22 18.67 -1.83
N ASP A 176 -7.87 19.36 -0.91
CA ASP A 176 -9.21 19.92 -1.07
C ASP A 176 -9.33 20.55 -2.47
N ARG A 177 -10.30 20.10 -3.29
CA ARG A 177 -10.69 20.79 -4.54
C ARG A 177 -11.46 22.07 -4.19
N ARG A 178 -10.93 22.89 -3.29
CA ARG A 178 -11.37 24.25 -3.07
C ARG A 178 -10.37 25.15 -3.78
N MET A 179 -10.89 25.93 -4.73
CA MET A 179 -10.18 26.82 -5.67
C MET A 179 -9.84 26.20 -7.02
N ARG A 180 -10.87 25.97 -7.85
CA ARG A 180 -11.04 26.74 -9.10
C ARG A 180 -12.52 27.01 -9.32
#